data_AF-A0A2A9CT55-F1
#
_entry.id   AF-A0A2A9CT55-F1
#
_cell.length_a   1.000
_cell.length_b   1.000
_cell.length_c   1.000
_cell.angle_alpha   90.00
_cell.angle_beta   90.00
_cell.angle_gamma   90.00
#
_symmetry.space_group_name_H-M   'P 1'
#
loop_
_entity.id
_entity.type
_entity.pdbx_description
1 polymer ?
#
loop_
_entity_poly.entity_id
_entity_poly.type
_entity_poly.pdbx_seq_one_letter_code
_entity_poly.pdbx_strand_id
1 'polypeptide(L)'
;MRRLLNTWPYIVGVVGLFGLLWAFELAPTGGWGMDDMDLTGLHITVRYVAFPALAFLGAALLGLRRGYDPMVLVVCLLVAVAIPEPLFHRGQLELSWDHSDELFILGYLAVTHLGVVAGITVRQVLRRVRAGRAPQVTPATA
;
A
#
# COMPACT_ATOMS: atom_id res chain seq x y z
N MET A 1 -9.92 -6.63 -23.14
CA MET A 1 -8.46 -6.30 -23.24
C MET A 1 -8.09 -4.87 -22.80
N ARG A 2 -8.80 -3.80 -23.16
CA ARG A 2 -8.48 -2.41 -22.74
C ARG A 2 -8.45 -2.17 -21.21
N ARG A 3 -9.14 -3.01 -20.41
CA ARG A 3 -9.08 -2.93 -18.94
C ARG A 3 -7.73 -3.45 -18.40
N LEU A 4 -7.25 -4.61 -18.87
CA LEU A 4 -5.94 -5.17 -18.49
C LEU A 4 -4.76 -4.23 -18.78
N LEU A 5 -4.74 -3.60 -19.96
CA LEU A 5 -3.74 -2.60 -20.34
C LEU A 5 -3.81 -1.29 -19.51
N ASN A 6 -4.89 -1.08 -18.78
CA ASN A 6 -5.00 0.02 -17.84
C ASN A 6 -4.55 -0.38 -16.43
N THR A 7 -4.52 -1.68 -16.12
CA THR A 7 -4.22 -2.21 -14.78
C THR A 7 -2.73 -2.50 -14.58
N TRP A 8 -1.93 -2.69 -15.64
CA TRP A 8 -0.51 -3.07 -15.53
C TRP A 8 0.37 -2.14 -14.67
N PRO A 9 0.22 -0.79 -14.64
CA PRO A 9 1.05 0.05 -13.80
C PRO A 9 0.83 -0.22 -12.30
N TYR A 10 -0.33 -0.79 -11.94
CA TYR A 10 -0.67 -1.13 -10.57
C TYR A 10 -0.07 -2.45 -10.15
N ILE A 11 -0.08 -3.44 -11.05
CA ILE A 11 0.64 -4.68 -10.83
C ILE A 11 2.12 -4.34 -10.66
N VAL A 12 2.68 -3.48 -11.52
CA VAL A 12 4.07 -3.02 -11.38
C VAL A 12 4.31 -2.25 -10.08
N GLY A 13 3.39 -1.37 -9.66
CA GLY A 13 3.53 -0.63 -8.41
C GLY A 13 3.48 -1.53 -7.17
N VAL A 14 2.53 -2.47 -7.13
CA VAL A 14 2.37 -3.41 -6.01
C VAL A 14 3.53 -4.41 -5.99
N VAL A 15 3.85 -5.04 -7.12
CA VAL A 15 5.00 -5.96 -7.25
C VAL A 15 6.31 -5.22 -6.98
N GLY A 16 6.44 -3.97 -7.40
CA GLY A 16 7.60 -3.13 -7.13
C GLY A 16 7.75 -2.77 -5.64
N LEU A 17 6.63 -2.49 -4.95
CA LEU A 17 6.62 -2.26 -3.50
C LEU A 17 7.09 -3.53 -2.77
N PHE A 18 6.48 -4.67 -3.07
CA PHE A 18 6.89 -5.95 -2.48
C PHE A 18 8.31 -6.35 -2.86
N GLY A 19 8.74 -6.04 -4.09
CA GLY A 19 10.12 -6.25 -4.53
C GLY A 19 11.12 -5.39 -3.76
N LEU A 20 10.76 -4.15 -3.40
CA LEU A 20 11.57 -3.27 -2.53
C LEU A 20 11.68 -3.84 -1.11
N LEU A 21 10.57 -4.35 -0.56
CA LEU A 21 10.60 -5.02 0.74
C LEU A 21 11.51 -6.25 0.67
N TRP A 22 11.34 -7.10 -0.33
CA TRP A 22 12.19 -8.26 -0.56
C TRP A 22 13.67 -7.89 -0.74
N ALA A 23 13.98 -6.82 -1.47
CA ALA A 23 15.35 -6.35 -1.66
C ALA A 23 15.96 -5.84 -0.35
N PHE A 24 15.16 -5.19 0.51
CA PHE A 24 15.58 -4.78 1.84
C PHE A 24 15.85 -5.99 2.74
N GLU A 25 14.97 -6.98 2.71
CA GLU A 25 15.11 -8.23 3.46
C GLU A 25 16.29 -9.09 2.97
N LEU A 26 16.59 -9.10 1.68
CA LEU A 26 17.75 -9.83 1.14
C LEU A 26 19.07 -9.06 1.30
N ALA A 27 19.04 -7.80 1.75
CA ALA A 27 20.23 -6.99 1.85
C ALA A 27 21.18 -7.54 2.93
N PRO A 28 22.50 -7.64 2.66
CA PRO A 28 23.48 -8.03 3.66
C PRO A 28 23.56 -6.95 4.75
N THR A 29 22.92 -7.20 5.88
CA THR A 29 22.86 -6.28 7.02
C THR A 29 24.19 -6.10 7.77
N GLY A 30 25.19 -6.96 7.50
CA GLY A 30 26.47 -6.98 8.23
C GLY A 30 27.46 -5.86 7.85
N GLY A 31 27.11 -4.98 6.92
CA GLY A 31 28.04 -3.96 6.38
C GLY A 31 27.88 -2.54 6.91
N TRP A 32 26.88 -2.28 7.77
CA TRP A 32 26.43 -0.90 8.06
C TRP A 32 26.92 -0.36 9.41
N GLY A 33 27.73 -1.13 10.14
CA GLY A 33 28.20 -0.75 11.48
C GLY A 33 27.09 -0.65 12.53
N MET A 34 25.92 -1.21 12.25
CA MET A 34 24.76 -1.27 13.15
C MET A 34 24.90 -2.48 14.08
N ASP A 35 24.49 -2.32 15.34
CA ASP A 35 24.36 -3.44 16.26
C ASP A 35 23.06 -4.23 16.00
N ASP A 36 22.91 -5.39 16.65
CA ASP A 36 21.73 -6.25 16.45
C ASP A 36 20.42 -5.59 16.88
N MET A 37 20.48 -4.66 17.85
CA MET A 37 19.32 -3.93 18.35
C MET A 37 18.85 -2.88 17.34
N ASP A 38 19.77 -2.13 16.75
CA ASP A 38 19.52 -1.15 15.69
C ASP A 38 18.96 -1.83 14.44
N LEU A 39 19.51 -2.99 14.06
CA LEU A 39 19.00 -3.80 12.94
C LEU A 39 17.56 -4.26 13.18
N THR A 40 17.25 -4.70 14.40
CA THR A 40 15.90 -5.11 14.79
C THR A 40 14.93 -3.92 14.76
N GLY A 41 15.34 -2.77 15.31
CA GLY A 41 14.55 -1.54 15.28
C GLY A 41 14.29 -1.04 13.85
N LEU A 42 15.28 -1.14 12.97
CA LEU A 42 15.15 -0.82 11.55
C LEU A 42 14.15 -1.76 10.87
N HIS A 43 14.25 -3.07 11.10
CA HIS A 43 13.32 -4.06 10.53
C HIS A 43 11.88 -3.77 10.98
N ILE A 44 11.66 -3.52 12.28
CA ILE A 44 10.33 -3.15 12.81
C ILE A 44 9.81 -1.88 12.14
N THR A 45 10.64 -0.84 12.05
CA THR A 45 10.24 0.45 11.48
C THR A 45 9.88 0.32 10.00
N VAL A 46 10.70 -0.37 9.21
CA VAL A 46 10.44 -0.57 7.79
C VAL A 46 9.16 -1.38 7.59
N ARG A 47 9.02 -2.49 8.31
CA ARG A 47 7.94 -3.46 8.10
C ARG A 47 6.59 -3.02 8.64
N TYR A 48 6.55 -2.40 9.82
CA TYR A 48 5.29 -2.02 10.48
C TYR A 48 4.90 -0.55 10.28
N VAL A 49 5.84 0.32 9.86
CA VAL A 49 5.56 1.75 9.69
C VAL A 49 5.72 2.18 8.23
N ALA A 50 6.91 2.03 7.66
CA ALA A 50 7.19 2.56 6.33
C ALA A 50 6.38 1.83 5.24
N PHE A 51 6.37 0.50 5.27
CA PHE A 51 5.71 -0.30 4.26
C PHE A 51 4.18 -0.11 4.25
N PRO A 52 3.48 -0.17 5.40
CA PRO A 52 2.04 0.09 5.44
C PRO A 52 1.72 1.53 5.03
N ALA A 53 2.56 2.52 5.39
CA ALA A 53 2.36 3.91 4.97
C ALA A 53 2.49 4.08 3.44
N LEU A 54 3.48 3.43 2.81
CA LEU A 54 3.64 3.45 1.36
C LEU A 54 2.48 2.72 0.65
N ALA A 55 2.04 1.58 1.20
CA ALA A 55 0.88 0.86 0.68
C ALA A 55 -0.41 1.70 0.77
N PHE A 56 -0.63 2.36 1.91
CA PHE A 56 -1.73 3.32 2.09
C PHE A 56 -1.67 4.45 1.07
N LEU A 57 -0.50 5.08 0.89
CA LEU A 57 -0.33 6.20 -0.03
C LEU A 57 -0.59 5.77 -1.47
N GLY A 58 -0.03 4.62 -1.88
CA GLY A 58 -0.26 4.02 -3.20
C GLY A 58 -1.76 3.77 -3.44
N ALA A 59 -2.43 3.16 -2.46
CA ALA A 59 -3.86 2.88 -2.49
C ALA A 59 -4.73 4.16 -2.52
N ALA A 60 -4.34 5.21 -1.81
CA ALA A 60 -5.04 6.50 -1.82
C ALA A 60 -4.91 7.22 -3.16
N LEU A 61 -3.71 7.26 -3.75
CA LEU A 61 -3.50 7.80 -5.10
C LEU A 61 -4.32 7.03 -6.15
N LEU A 62 -4.41 5.72 -5.99
CA LEU A 62 -5.28 4.83 -6.77
C LEU A 62 -6.76 5.22 -6.68
N GLY A 63 -7.28 5.33 -5.45
CA GLY A 63 -8.67 5.73 -5.19
C GLY A 63 -9.01 7.12 -5.75
N LEU A 64 -8.06 8.06 -5.68
CA LEU A 64 -8.17 9.39 -6.26
C LEU A 64 -8.30 9.36 -7.79
N ARG A 65 -7.47 8.58 -8.47
CA ARG A 65 -7.36 8.61 -9.94
C ARG A 65 -8.53 7.90 -10.63
N ARG A 66 -8.88 6.68 -10.18
CA ARG A 66 -9.89 5.85 -10.86
C ARG A 66 -11.18 5.65 -10.06
N GLY A 67 -11.15 5.79 -8.74
CA GLY A 67 -12.26 5.42 -7.86
C GLY A 67 -12.12 3.99 -7.36
N TYR A 68 -13.21 3.40 -6.86
CA TYR A 68 -13.20 2.02 -6.39
C TYR A 68 -13.20 1.05 -7.57
N ASP A 69 -12.12 0.28 -7.75
CA ASP A 69 -12.04 -0.78 -8.75
C ASP A 69 -11.85 -2.11 -8.02
N PRO A 70 -12.82 -3.05 -8.08
CA PRO A 70 -12.73 -4.34 -7.41
C PRO A 70 -11.52 -5.17 -7.89
N MET A 71 -10.99 -4.92 -9.10
CA MET A 71 -9.77 -5.58 -9.56
C MET A 71 -8.55 -5.19 -8.72
N VAL A 72 -8.50 -3.98 -8.16
CA VAL A 72 -7.41 -3.58 -7.27
C VAL A 72 -7.43 -4.41 -6.00
N LEU A 73 -8.61 -4.70 -5.44
CA LEU A 73 -8.76 -5.57 -4.27
C LEU A 73 -8.30 -6.99 -4.56
N VAL A 74 -8.71 -7.54 -5.71
CA VAL A 74 -8.31 -8.89 -6.13
C VAL A 74 -6.79 -8.96 -6.30
N VAL A 75 -6.16 -7.94 -6.89
CA VAL A 75 -4.69 -7.89 -7.01
C VAL A 75 -4.04 -7.75 -5.64
N CYS A 76 -4.52 -6.88 -4.75
CA CYS A 76 -3.98 -6.75 -3.40
C CYS A 76 -4.10 -8.06 -2.59
N LEU A 77 -5.24 -8.76 -2.70
CA LEU A 77 -5.48 -10.05 -2.06
C LEU A 77 -4.58 -11.14 -2.65
N LEU A 78 -4.50 -11.25 -3.97
CA LEU A 78 -3.64 -12.22 -4.64
C LEU A 78 -2.17 -12.00 -4.32
N VAL A 79 -1.72 -10.75 -4.25
CA VAL A 79 -0.34 -10.43 -3.88
C VAL A 79 -0.08 -10.77 -2.41
N ALA A 80 -1.00 -10.42 -1.50
CA ALA A 80 -0.86 -10.76 -0.09
C ALA A 80 -0.81 -12.28 0.17
N VAL A 81 -1.49 -13.07 -0.65
CA VAL A 81 -1.50 -14.54 -0.55
C VAL A 81 -0.35 -15.19 -1.31
N ALA A 82 0.05 -14.65 -2.47
CA ALA A 82 1.01 -15.28 -3.37
C ALA A 82 2.47 -14.93 -3.09
N ILE A 83 2.75 -13.90 -2.29
CA ILE A 83 4.12 -13.54 -1.92
C ILE A 83 4.43 -14.18 -0.56
N PRO A 84 5.11 -15.34 -0.54
CA PRO A 84 5.62 -15.88 0.72
C PRO A 84 6.61 -14.88 1.32
N GLU A 85 6.44 -14.57 2.60
CA GLU A 85 7.40 -13.75 3.32
C GLU A 85 8.74 -14.49 3.43
N PRO A 86 9.88 -13.79 3.26
CA PRO A 86 11.18 -14.42 3.41
C PRO A 86 11.39 -14.86 4.87
N LEU A 87 11.71 -16.15 5.06
CA LEU A 87 12.01 -16.73 6.37
C LEU A 87 13.30 -16.12 6.93
N PHE A 88 13.16 -15.27 7.94
CA PHE A 88 14.31 -14.73 8.68
C PHE A 88 14.57 -15.58 9.94
N HIS A 89 15.70 -16.28 9.96
CA HIS A 89 16.24 -16.93 11.16
C HIS A 89 17.47 -16.14 11.63
N ARG A 90 17.28 -15.16 12.52
CA ARG A 90 18.39 -14.47 13.19
C ARG A 90 18.11 -14.18 14.66
N GLY A 91 18.86 -14.87 15.52
CA GLY A 91 19.38 -14.36 16.79
C GLY A 91 18.38 -14.03 17.91
N GLN A 92 18.26 -14.94 18.87
CA GLN A 92 17.92 -14.79 20.32
C GLN A 92 16.68 -14.01 20.79
N LEU A 93 15.95 -13.33 19.91
CA LEU A 93 14.54 -12.99 20.15
C LEU A 93 13.70 -14.02 19.38
N GLU A 94 13.16 -15.01 20.10
CA GLU A 94 12.04 -15.81 19.60
C GLU A 94 10.81 -14.89 19.50
N LEU A 95 10.76 -14.07 18.44
CA LEU A 95 9.48 -13.80 17.80
C LEU A 95 9.01 -15.17 17.31
N SER A 96 8.27 -15.91 18.13
CA SER A 96 7.75 -17.21 17.73
C SER A 96 6.70 -16.96 16.63
N TRP A 97 7.11 -17.22 15.39
CA TRP A 97 6.36 -17.08 14.15
C TRP A 97 5.17 -18.03 14.02
N ASP A 98 4.80 -18.74 15.08
CA ASP A 98 3.77 -19.76 15.01
C ASP A 98 2.36 -19.15 14.85
N HIS A 99 2.19 -17.83 14.98
CA HIS A 99 0.87 -17.16 15.05
C HIS A 99 0.74 -15.82 14.27
N SER A 100 1.75 -15.34 13.52
CA SER A 100 1.76 -13.93 13.06
C SER A 100 1.52 -13.65 11.57
N ASP A 101 1.14 -14.62 10.75
CA ASP A 101 1.00 -14.36 9.30
C ASP A 101 -0.38 -13.79 8.91
N GLU A 102 -1.45 -14.20 9.59
CA GLU A 102 -2.80 -13.71 9.27
C GLU A 102 -3.01 -12.25 9.69
N LEU A 103 -2.50 -11.85 10.87
CA LEU A 103 -2.68 -10.49 11.39
C LEU A 103 -1.91 -9.46 10.56
N PHE A 104 -0.73 -9.79 10.05
CA PHE A 104 0.01 -8.91 9.15
C PHE A 104 -0.72 -8.74 7.82
N ILE A 105 -1.19 -9.85 7.22
CA ILE A 105 -1.98 -9.82 5.98
C ILE A 105 -3.26 -9.01 6.16
N LEU A 106 -4.00 -9.25 7.25
CA LEU A 106 -5.22 -8.52 7.58
C LEU A 106 -4.94 -7.03 7.84
N GLY A 107 -3.87 -6.72 8.57
CA GLY A 107 -3.44 -5.34 8.83
C GLY A 107 -3.06 -4.63 7.53
N TYR A 108 -2.27 -5.27 6.67
CA TYR A 108 -1.88 -4.76 5.36
C TYR A 108 -3.10 -4.54 4.46
N LEU A 109 -4.03 -5.50 4.40
CA LEU A 109 -5.29 -5.36 3.68
C LEU A 109 -6.11 -4.20 4.23
N ALA A 110 -6.28 -4.10 5.55
CA ALA A 110 -7.03 -3.02 6.19
C ALA A 110 -6.45 -1.64 5.85
N VAL A 111 -5.14 -1.47 6.01
CA VAL A 111 -4.43 -0.22 5.68
C VAL A 111 -4.58 0.13 4.20
N THR A 112 -4.44 -0.84 3.32
CA THR A 112 -4.62 -0.65 1.87
C THR A 112 -6.05 -0.21 1.55
N HIS A 113 -7.07 -0.83 2.16
CA HIS A 113 -8.47 -0.44 1.97
C HIS A 113 -8.75 0.97 2.49
N LEU A 114 -8.23 1.30 3.67
CA LEU A 114 -8.32 2.65 4.23
C LEU A 114 -7.72 3.69 3.29
N GLY A 115 -6.58 3.37 2.65
CA GLY A 115 -5.99 4.21 1.61
C GLY A 115 -6.94 4.45 0.45
N VAL A 116 -7.50 3.39 -0.14
CA VAL A 116 -8.46 3.50 -1.25
C VAL A 116 -9.66 4.36 -0.86
N VAL A 117 -10.26 4.11 0.31
CA VAL A 117 -11.43 4.85 0.82
C VAL A 117 -11.09 6.32 1.04
N ALA A 118 -9.92 6.63 1.61
CA ALA A 118 -9.45 8.00 1.79
C ALA A 118 -9.33 8.72 0.44
N GLY A 119 -8.72 8.06 -0.55
CA GLY A 119 -8.58 8.61 -1.90
C GLY A 119 -9.91 8.91 -2.59
N ILE A 120 -10.89 8.00 -2.47
CA ILE A 120 -12.24 8.21 -3.01
C ILE A 120 -12.93 9.37 -2.31
N THR A 121 -12.85 9.45 -0.98
CA THR A 121 -13.45 10.52 -0.19
C THR A 121 -12.91 11.88 -0.61
N VAL A 122 -11.58 12.02 -0.73
CA VAL A 122 -10.95 13.26 -1.21
C VAL A 122 -11.44 13.60 -2.62
N ARG A 123 -11.53 12.62 -3.53
CA ARG A 123 -12.06 12.85 -4.89
C ARG A 123 -13.50 13.37 -4.87
N GLN A 124 -14.36 12.82 -4.01
CA GLN A 124 -15.75 13.26 -3.85
C GLN A 124 -15.82 14.69 -3.32
N VAL A 125 -15.02 15.02 -2.30
CA VAL A 125 -14.93 16.38 -1.75
C VAL A 125 -14.46 17.37 -2.82
N LEU A 126 -13.40 17.06 -3.55
CA LEU A 126 -12.87 17.91 -4.62
C LEU A 126 -13.91 18.17 -5.72
N ARG A 127 -14.71 17.17 -6.08
CA ARG A 127 -15.80 17.31 -7.06
C ARG A 127 -16.91 18.23 -6.55
N ARG A 128 -17.32 18.08 -5.28
CA ARG A 128 -18.34 18.94 -4.65
C ARG A 128 -17.87 20.40 -4.58
N VAL A 129 -16.63 20.64 -4.16
CA VAL A 129 -16.05 21.99 -4.10
C VAL A 129 -15.99 22.63 -5.49
N ARG A 130 -15.62 21.87 -6.53
CA ARG A 130 -15.60 22.39 -7.92
C ARG A 130 -17.00 22.71 -8.43
N ALA A 131 -17.99 21.86 -8.16
CA ALA A 131 -19.38 22.09 -8.57
C ALA A 131 -19.97 23.34 -7.90
N GLY A 132 -19.65 23.58 -6.61
CA GLY A 132 -20.09 24.78 -5.89
C GLY A 132 -19.40 26.08 -6.33
N ARG A 133 -18.29 26.00 -7.09
CA ARG A 133 -17.57 27.18 -7.63
C ARG A 133 -17.92 27.49 -9.10
N ALA A 134 -18.73 26.67 -9.77
CA ALA A 134 -19.14 26.97 -11.13
C ALA A 134 -20.04 28.22 -11.12
N PRO A 135 -19.70 29.29 -11.87
CA PRO A 135 -20.53 30.48 -11.92
C PRO A 135 -21.91 30.10 -12.43
N GLN A 136 -22.96 30.49 -11.69
CA GLN A 136 -24.33 30.41 -12.19
C GLN A 136 -24.41 31.34 -13.39
N VAL A 137 -24.35 30.78 -14.59
CA VAL A 137 -24.70 31.50 -15.81
C VAL A 137 -26.20 31.74 -15.71
N THR A 138 -26.59 32.91 -15.22
CA THR A 138 -27.97 33.38 -15.25
C THR A 138 -28.38 33.43 -16.72
N PRO A 139 -29.39 32.67 -17.16
CA PRO A 139 -29.87 32.79 -18.52
C PRO A 139 -30.37 34.23 -18.70
N ALA A 140 -29.81 34.93 -19.69
CA ALA A 140 -30.29 36.26 -20.04
C ALA A 140 -31.76 36.13 -20.45
N THR A 141 -32.65 36.69 -19.63
CA THR A 141 -34.06 36.84 -19.95
C THR A 141 -34.18 37.77 -21.15
N ALA A 142 -34.62 37.23 -22.27
CA ALA A 142 -34.98 37.97 -23.48
C ALA A 142 -36.38 38.58 -23.35
#